data_AF-A0A165ZX98-F1
#
_entry.id   AF-A0A165ZX98-F1
#
_cell.length_a   1.000
_cell.length_b   1.000
_cell.length_c   1.000
_cell.angle_alpha   90.00
_cell.angle_beta   90.00
_cell.angle_gamma   90.00
#
_symmetry.space_group_name_H-M   'P 1'
#
loop_
_entity.id
_entity.type
_entity.pdbx_description
1 polymer ?
#
loop_
_entity_poly.entity_id
_entity_poly.type
_entity_poly.pdbx_seq_one_letter_code
_entity_poly.pdbx_strand_id
1 'polypeptide(L)'
;MATISDMDESITRGDSARNAWSTFIASRFPADAASGSASHASELQVELELLSEYAARAKQSYNARVQACRLPAELLGTVFMLLRDIWPPTASRSYAVLPQESVTDSEGESDEEEDETACGELVWSYSTGWMSVTSVCSIWRKVAISHPTLWCEIHCASMHPEAGAVILARSAPLPVCITLDFGDKSGSSLAWTRKYMRDKNIYKRIRRLVMRNIPRDTFITLMTTLQDMPLLEELSFSIRHWHGYQHQSIEYVPEYVEDGLATPNNLSRVTFKGCLLSLTSPFLSRSITHLTLMSGFSSNSDGVLPNANAMLNLISSLTNLQELRLQGIPAYRSSEDAHVLSDSVCHLPPCFRLLELFVYWYNGSDATAVDFLSRIVLPLGSHFRMEVSQDGDVLPQGPLFARIVCAARKAYGYEGLPWSLNLDFWSVRMTINDIPDLEEESGQSSIFIKRVGGDSKGNVAEHIVKQLSLADLTTIRFSPTSVRALFVKDSPYNIQLHDACSIRNLVLWLPTDLHLIGLLGHALVDGVVTPLFPRMQSIALQQYFKGSSGGSNVDNAVSALAAALTARRKIGFPVRKLFIDKRYKREVALSLFANMSIEFIDVENDQDNMSLYMTAELLSSDD
;
A
#
# COMPACT_ATOMS: atom_id res chain seq x y z
N MET A 1 17.80 -0.29 42.26
CA MET A 1 17.17 -0.81 43.50
C MET A 1 16.95 0.37 44.43
N ALA A 2 15.74 0.94 44.45
CA ALA A 2 15.38 1.86 45.52
C ALA A 2 15.23 1.03 46.80
N THR A 3 15.80 1.49 47.91
CA THR A 3 15.74 0.73 49.17
C THR A 3 14.35 0.87 49.77
N ILE A 4 13.89 -0.13 50.54
CA ILE A 4 12.58 -0.08 51.23
C ILE A 4 12.47 1.19 52.10
N SER A 5 13.60 1.68 52.61
CA SER A 5 13.71 2.96 53.34
C SER A 5 13.31 4.19 52.51
N ASP A 6 13.56 4.19 51.20
CA ASP A 6 13.21 5.32 50.32
C ASP A 6 11.70 5.40 50.07
N MET A 7 10.99 4.25 50.09
CA MET A 7 9.53 4.22 49.96
C MET A 7 8.84 4.79 51.20
N ASP A 8 9.28 4.43 52.41
CA ASP A 8 8.68 4.92 53.66
C ASP A 8 8.87 6.44 53.83
N GLU A 9 10.02 6.98 53.41
CA GLU A 9 10.24 8.43 53.46
C GLU A 9 9.35 9.19 52.44
N SER A 10 9.06 8.58 51.29
CA SER A 10 8.13 9.18 50.31
C SER A 10 6.69 9.21 50.82
N ILE A 11 6.25 8.17 51.52
CA ILE A 11 4.88 8.09 52.08
C ILE A 11 4.70 9.13 53.18
N THR A 12 5.63 9.19 54.13
CA THR A 12 5.57 10.14 55.26
C THR A 12 5.57 11.61 54.80
N ARG A 13 6.34 11.96 53.77
CA ARG A 13 6.29 13.31 53.16
C ARG A 13 4.95 13.61 52.49
N GLY A 14 4.35 12.61 51.82
CA GLY A 14 3.03 12.74 51.20
C GLY A 14 1.93 13.04 52.21
N ASP A 15 1.91 12.33 53.33
CA ASP A 15 0.90 12.51 54.38
C ASP A 15 1.07 13.85 55.10
N SER A 16 2.31 14.24 55.40
CA SER A 16 2.58 15.55 55.98
C SER A 16 2.12 16.70 55.07
N ALA A 17 2.36 16.60 53.76
CA ALA A 17 1.91 17.61 52.80
C ALA A 17 0.38 17.65 52.70
N ARG A 18 -0.28 16.48 52.67
CA ARG A 18 -1.75 16.37 52.63
C ARG A 18 -2.39 17.03 53.85
N ASN A 19 -1.87 16.77 55.05
CA ASN A 19 -2.38 17.37 56.29
C ASN A 19 -2.21 18.89 56.29
N ALA A 20 -1.04 19.40 55.89
CA ALA A 20 -0.79 20.83 55.80
C ALA A 20 -1.77 21.54 54.82
N TRP A 21 -1.98 20.97 53.63
CA TRP A 21 -2.93 21.52 52.65
C TRP A 21 -4.37 21.40 53.12
N SER A 22 -4.76 20.30 53.77
CA SER A 22 -6.10 20.13 54.32
C SER A 22 -6.39 21.17 55.40
N THR A 23 -5.46 21.40 56.34
CA THR A 23 -5.60 22.43 57.36
C THR A 23 -5.66 23.84 56.75
N PHE A 24 -4.82 24.13 55.75
CA PHE A 24 -4.85 25.41 55.05
C PHE A 24 -6.19 25.66 54.35
N ILE A 25 -6.70 24.69 53.59
CA ILE A 25 -8.00 24.80 52.90
C ILE A 25 -9.15 24.91 53.91
N ALA A 26 -9.18 24.09 54.96
CA ALA A 26 -10.22 24.17 56.00
C ALA A 26 -10.24 25.54 56.70
N SER A 27 -9.08 26.18 56.87
CA SER A 27 -9.00 27.53 57.46
C SER A 27 -9.52 28.65 56.55
N ARG A 28 -9.49 28.44 55.22
CA ARG A 28 -9.94 29.42 54.22
C ARG A 28 -11.38 29.20 53.77
N PHE A 29 -11.87 27.96 53.86
CA PHE A 29 -13.20 27.52 53.43
C PHE A 29 -13.91 26.83 54.60
N PRO A 30 -14.37 27.58 55.63
CA PRO A 30 -15.03 26.98 56.79
C PRO A 30 -16.37 26.35 56.41
N ALA A 31 -16.58 25.09 56.78
CA ALA A 31 -17.81 24.34 56.48
C ALA A 31 -19.07 24.91 57.17
N ASP A 32 -18.90 25.63 58.28
CA ASP A 32 -19.99 26.11 59.14
C ASP A 32 -20.55 27.49 58.75
N ALA A 33 -20.15 28.06 57.62
CA ALA A 33 -20.60 29.37 57.13
C ALA A 33 -22.04 29.36 56.55
N ALA A 34 -22.94 28.57 57.13
CA ALA A 34 -24.32 28.37 56.66
C ALA A 34 -25.23 29.61 56.78
N SER A 35 -24.72 30.74 57.28
CA SER A 35 -25.48 32.00 57.41
C SER A 35 -25.19 32.91 56.22
N GLY A 36 -25.86 32.63 55.10
CA GLY A 36 -25.63 33.20 53.77
C GLY A 36 -25.72 34.73 53.66
N SER A 37 -24.61 35.41 53.91
CA SER A 37 -24.37 36.75 53.35
C SER A 37 -23.85 36.61 51.93
N ALA A 38 -24.49 37.27 50.96
CA ALA A 38 -24.01 37.33 49.56
C ALA A 38 -22.55 37.84 49.45
N SER A 39 -22.09 38.62 50.44
CA SER A 39 -20.69 39.06 50.55
C SER A 39 -19.71 37.90 50.73
N HIS A 40 -20.10 36.86 51.46
CA HIS A 40 -19.23 35.71 51.72
C HIS A 40 -19.02 34.86 50.46
N ALA A 41 -20.05 34.71 49.62
CA ALA A 41 -19.92 34.00 48.34
C ALA A 41 -18.92 34.68 47.40
N SER A 42 -18.90 36.02 47.35
CA SER A 42 -17.89 36.76 46.56
C SER A 42 -16.48 36.62 47.11
N GLU A 43 -16.29 36.58 48.44
CA GLU A 43 -14.97 36.37 49.05
C GLU A 43 -14.43 34.95 48.76
N LEU A 44 -15.29 33.93 48.85
CA LEU A 44 -14.93 32.56 48.51
C LEU A 44 -14.58 32.41 47.03
N GLN A 45 -15.26 33.14 46.14
CA GLN A 45 -14.93 33.18 44.72
C GLN A 45 -13.52 33.75 44.49
N VAL A 46 -13.14 34.82 45.19
CA VAL A 46 -11.78 35.40 45.12
C VAL A 46 -10.72 34.43 45.66
N GLU A 47 -10.97 33.76 46.79
CA GLU A 47 -10.04 32.77 47.34
C GLU A 47 -9.87 31.56 46.40
N LEU A 48 -10.94 31.14 45.73
CA LEU A 48 -10.89 30.06 44.73
C LEU A 48 -10.09 30.49 43.47
N GLU A 49 -10.25 31.73 43.03
CA GLU A 49 -9.43 32.31 41.95
C GLU A 49 -7.95 32.37 42.33
N LEU A 50 -7.61 32.82 43.54
CA LEU A 50 -6.23 32.84 44.04
C LEU A 50 -5.65 31.43 44.15
N LEU A 51 -6.41 30.46 44.66
CA LEU A 51 -5.97 29.07 44.74
C LEU A 51 -5.64 28.51 43.35
N SER A 52 -6.47 28.83 42.34
CA SER A 52 -6.22 28.43 40.95
C SER A 52 -4.93 29.06 40.39
N GLU A 53 -4.65 30.32 40.72
CA GLU A 53 -3.43 31.03 40.31
C GLU A 53 -2.18 30.39 40.94
N TYR A 54 -2.18 30.14 42.25
CA TYR A 54 -1.04 29.53 42.94
C TYR A 54 -0.84 28.06 42.53
N ALA A 55 -1.93 27.33 42.24
CA ALA A 55 -1.83 25.99 41.66
C ALA A 55 -1.13 26.02 40.28
N ALA A 56 -1.41 27.02 39.44
CA ALA A 56 -0.72 27.19 38.16
C ALA A 56 0.78 27.47 38.35
N ARG A 57 1.16 28.33 39.32
CA ARG A 57 2.57 28.61 39.66
C ARG A 57 3.30 27.38 40.21
N ALA A 58 2.63 26.58 41.05
CA ALA A 58 3.17 25.33 41.56
C ALA A 58 3.41 24.32 40.43
N LYS A 59 2.44 24.16 39.51
CA LYS A 59 2.59 23.33 38.30
C LYS A 59 3.73 23.81 37.42
N GLN A 60 3.89 25.13 37.22
CA GLN A 60 5.01 25.69 36.47
C GLN A 60 6.37 25.34 37.10
N SER A 61 6.46 25.46 38.44
CA SER A 61 7.67 25.12 39.19
C SER A 61 7.99 23.63 39.14
N TYR A 62 6.97 22.77 39.23
CA TYR A 62 7.11 21.33 39.04
C TYR A 62 7.61 20.99 37.63
N ASN A 63 6.94 21.52 36.60
CA ASN A 63 7.30 21.28 35.20
C ASN A 63 8.73 21.74 34.90
N ALA A 64 9.22 22.83 35.48
CA ALA A 64 10.62 23.26 35.33
C ALA A 64 11.64 22.25 35.87
N ARG A 65 11.24 21.33 36.76
CA ARG A 65 12.10 20.28 37.34
C ARG A 65 11.98 18.94 36.62
N VAL A 66 10.89 18.70 35.87
CA VAL A 66 10.70 17.46 35.09
C VAL A 66 11.72 17.41 33.94
N GLN A 67 12.40 16.27 33.79
CA GLN A 67 13.49 16.10 32.81
C GLN A 67 13.07 16.42 31.37
N ALA A 68 11.86 16.02 30.97
CA ALA A 68 11.34 16.28 29.62
C ALA A 68 11.23 17.79 29.32
N CYS A 69 10.91 18.63 30.31
CA CYS A 69 10.83 20.08 30.15
C CYS A 69 12.19 20.79 30.17
N ARG A 70 13.28 20.06 30.49
CA ARG A 70 14.66 20.58 30.47
C ARG A 70 15.35 20.34 29.13
N LEU A 71 14.70 19.64 28.21
CA LEU A 71 15.22 19.44 26.87
C LEU A 71 15.31 20.79 26.13
N PRO A 72 16.34 20.99 25.28
CA PRO A 72 16.38 22.10 24.34
C PRO A 72 15.12 22.20 23.49
N ALA A 73 14.75 23.42 23.10
CA ALA A 73 13.54 23.69 22.33
C ALA A 73 13.51 22.94 20.99
N GLU A 74 14.68 22.74 20.39
CA GLU A 74 14.88 22.03 19.14
C GLU A 74 14.54 20.54 19.29
N LEU A 75 15.02 19.91 20.37
CA LEU A 75 14.71 18.50 20.66
C LEU A 75 13.23 18.32 20.98
N LEU A 76 12.63 19.24 21.73
CA LEU A 76 11.18 19.23 21.95
C LEU A 76 10.41 19.39 20.64
N GLY A 77 10.85 20.28 19.75
CA GLY A 77 10.28 20.44 18.41
C GLY A 77 10.34 19.14 17.61
N THR A 78 11.48 18.45 17.59
CA THR A 78 11.62 17.13 16.94
C THR A 78 10.70 16.09 17.56
N VAL A 79 10.61 16.02 18.89
CA VAL A 79 9.70 15.10 19.59
C VAL A 79 8.24 15.41 19.23
N PHE A 80 7.86 16.69 19.15
CA PHE A 80 6.50 17.08 18.76
C PHE A 80 6.19 16.72 17.30
N MET A 81 7.18 16.79 16.40
CA MET A 81 7.02 16.33 15.01
C MET A 81 6.77 14.82 14.96
N LEU A 82 7.51 14.02 15.74
CA LEU A 82 7.27 12.58 15.83
C LEU A 82 5.90 12.27 16.46
N LEU A 83 5.51 13.00 17.50
CA LEU A 83 4.19 12.87 18.14
C LEU A 83 3.05 13.19 17.18
N ARG A 84 3.21 14.17 16.29
CA ARG A 84 2.21 14.51 15.28
C ARG A 84 1.89 13.32 14.38
N ASP A 85 2.91 12.54 14.01
CA ASP A 85 2.79 11.43 13.09
C ASP A 85 2.19 10.17 13.76
N ILE A 86 2.49 9.94 15.06
CA ILE A 86 1.98 8.77 15.81
C ILE A 86 0.69 9.03 16.58
N TRP A 87 0.36 10.29 16.88
CA TRP A 87 -0.82 10.69 17.66
C TRP A 87 -1.60 11.83 16.98
N PRO A 88 -2.19 11.57 15.81
CA PRO A 88 -2.97 12.57 15.10
C PRO A 88 -4.26 12.92 15.87
N PRO A 89 -4.86 14.10 15.62
CA PRO A 89 -6.21 14.41 16.08
C PRO A 89 -7.19 13.35 15.57
N THR A 90 -8.25 13.09 16.34
CA THR A 90 -9.31 12.14 15.96
C THR A 90 -10.68 12.76 16.19
N ALA A 91 -11.63 12.42 15.32
CA ALA A 91 -13.04 12.70 15.53
C ALA A 91 -13.76 11.36 15.74
N SER A 92 -14.56 11.25 16.80
CA SER A 92 -15.39 10.09 17.09
C SER A 92 -16.86 10.49 17.06
N ARG A 93 -17.69 9.61 16.52
CA ARG A 93 -19.14 9.76 16.43
C ARG A 93 -19.76 9.01 17.60
N SER A 94 -20.56 9.70 18.41
CA SER A 94 -21.39 9.08 19.43
C SER A 94 -22.84 9.39 19.12
N TYR A 95 -23.73 8.42 19.36
CA TYR A 95 -25.14 8.72 19.49
C TYR A 95 -25.31 9.50 20.79
N ALA A 96 -25.97 10.65 20.74
CA ALA A 96 -26.47 11.24 21.98
C ALA A 96 -27.45 10.23 22.56
N VAL A 97 -27.09 9.65 23.71
CA VAL A 97 -28.08 8.97 24.54
C VAL A 97 -29.00 10.08 25.00
N LEU A 98 -30.10 10.29 24.28
CA LEU A 98 -31.18 11.11 24.79
C LEU A 98 -31.51 10.51 26.15
N PRO A 99 -31.54 11.31 27.23
CA PRO A 99 -32.02 10.83 28.52
C PRO A 99 -33.35 10.16 28.21
N GLN A 100 -33.47 8.85 28.45
CA GLN A 100 -34.74 8.17 28.36
C GLN A 100 -35.64 8.89 29.34
N GLU A 101 -36.44 9.84 28.85
CA GLU A 101 -37.57 10.35 29.61
C GLU A 101 -38.39 9.10 29.88
N SER A 102 -38.43 8.71 31.16
CA SER A 102 -39.06 7.49 31.63
C SER A 102 -40.50 7.47 31.11
N VAL A 103 -40.73 6.75 30.02
CA VAL A 103 -42.06 6.54 29.46
C VAL A 103 -42.80 5.75 30.54
N THR A 104 -43.70 6.44 31.22
CA THR A 104 -44.64 5.86 32.17
C THR A 104 -45.42 4.75 31.50
N ASP A 105 -45.42 3.57 32.13
CA ASP A 105 -46.09 2.34 31.72
C ASP A 105 -47.53 2.62 31.25
N SER A 106 -47.70 2.78 29.94
CA SER A 106 -49.02 2.75 29.31
C SER A 106 -49.13 1.41 28.60
N GLU A 107 -49.65 0.43 29.32
CA GLU A 107 -50.04 -0.89 28.83
C GLU A 107 -51.11 -0.72 27.74
N GLY A 108 -50.66 -0.57 26.50
CA GLY A 108 -51.51 -0.52 25.32
C GLY A 108 -50.91 -1.42 24.25
N GLU A 109 -51.38 -2.67 24.21
CA GLU A 109 -51.15 -3.60 23.11
C GLU A 109 -51.67 -2.96 21.81
N SER A 110 -50.77 -2.49 20.96
CA SER A 110 -51.08 -2.20 19.56
C SER A 110 -49.93 -2.67 18.68
N ASP A 111 -50.29 -3.57 17.77
CA ASP A 111 -49.42 -4.28 16.84
C ASP A 111 -48.52 -3.35 16.03
N GLU A 112 -47.24 -3.37 16.37
CA GLU A 112 -46.08 -3.65 15.51
C GLU A 112 -46.09 -3.07 14.07
N GLU A 113 -45.90 -1.76 13.94
CA GLU A 113 -45.09 -1.18 12.86
C GLU A 113 -43.89 -0.47 13.50
N GLU A 114 -42.77 -1.20 13.61
CA GLU A 114 -41.48 -0.70 14.10
C GLU A 114 -40.95 0.40 13.16
N ASP A 115 -41.32 1.64 13.46
CA ASP A 115 -40.85 2.83 12.76
C ASP A 115 -39.35 3.05 13.09
N GLU A 116 -38.46 2.58 12.21
CA GLU A 116 -36.99 2.77 12.24
C GLU A 116 -36.53 4.24 12.25
N THR A 117 -37.43 5.21 12.41
CA THR A 117 -37.16 6.66 12.36
C THR A 117 -36.64 7.26 13.67
N ALA A 118 -36.47 6.50 14.74
CA ALA A 118 -35.83 6.98 15.99
C ALA A 118 -34.30 7.09 15.89
N CYS A 119 -33.80 7.78 14.87
CA CYS A 119 -32.38 8.08 14.70
C CYS A 119 -31.98 9.22 15.66
N GLY A 120 -31.39 8.87 16.81
CA GLY A 120 -30.85 9.85 17.76
C GLY A 120 -29.83 10.82 17.12
N GLU A 121 -29.81 12.07 17.60
CA GLU A 121 -28.90 13.11 17.09
C GLU A 121 -27.44 12.67 17.25
N LEU A 122 -26.68 12.78 16.17
CA LEU A 122 -25.29 12.37 16.12
C LEU A 122 -24.40 13.48 16.64
N VAL A 123 -23.70 13.20 17.75
CA VAL A 123 -22.76 14.15 18.35
C VAL A 123 -21.33 13.75 18.00
N TRP A 124 -20.59 14.71 17.46
CA TRP A 124 -19.17 14.55 17.18
C TRP A 124 -18.34 14.97 18.39
N SER A 125 -17.47 14.08 18.84
CA SER A 125 -16.41 14.39 19.81
C SER A 125 -15.07 14.48 19.11
N TYR A 126 -14.27 15.49 19.46
CA TYR A 126 -12.97 15.73 18.83
C TYR A 126 -11.86 15.62 19.88
N SER A 127 -10.87 14.78 19.60
CA SER A 127 -9.59 14.72 20.31
C SER A 127 -8.58 15.65 19.64
N THR A 128 -7.85 16.41 20.45
CA THR A 128 -6.79 17.32 19.96
C THR A 128 -5.51 16.58 19.55
N GLY A 129 -5.36 15.30 19.90
CA GLY A 129 -4.16 14.50 19.62
C GLY A 129 -2.88 15.18 20.10
N TRP A 130 -1.85 15.19 19.25
CA TRP A 130 -0.57 15.87 19.51
C TRP A 130 -0.73 17.35 19.89
N MET A 131 -1.78 18.05 19.45
CA MET A 131 -1.95 19.48 19.80
C MET A 131 -2.15 19.70 21.30
N SER A 132 -2.50 18.66 22.05
CA SER A 132 -2.56 18.68 23.51
C SER A 132 -1.21 19.04 24.15
N VAL A 133 -0.07 18.89 23.46
CA VAL A 133 1.24 19.37 23.95
C VAL A 133 1.24 20.86 24.25
N THR A 134 0.38 21.64 23.57
CA THR A 134 0.19 23.07 23.83
C THR A 134 -0.53 23.36 25.16
N SER A 135 -1.07 22.34 25.81
CA SER A 135 -1.76 22.44 27.11
C SER A 135 -0.92 21.95 28.30
N VAL A 136 0.21 21.25 28.05
CA VAL A 136 1.05 20.65 29.10
C VAL A 136 1.71 21.70 29.99
N CYS A 137 2.46 22.62 29.40
CA CYS A 137 3.10 23.73 30.11
C CYS A 137 3.38 24.92 29.16
N SER A 138 3.74 26.07 29.73
CA SER A 138 4.05 27.29 28.95
C SER A 138 5.26 27.12 28.03
N ILE A 139 6.27 26.34 28.45
CA ILE A 139 7.47 26.05 27.64
C ILE A 139 7.08 25.24 26.40
N TRP A 140 6.36 24.12 26.58
CA TRP A 140 5.92 23.27 25.48
C TRP A 140 5.00 24.01 24.51
N ARG A 141 4.08 24.83 25.03
CA ARG A 141 3.24 25.71 24.22
C ARG A 141 4.08 26.67 23.38
N LYS A 142 5.06 27.35 23.99
CA LYS A 142 5.93 28.30 23.29
C LYS A 142 6.70 27.60 22.18
N VAL A 143 7.28 26.43 22.48
CA VAL A 143 7.99 25.61 21.50
C VAL A 143 7.06 25.18 20.36
N ALA A 144 5.89 24.60 20.66
CA ALA A 144 4.97 24.13 19.63
C ALA A 144 4.46 25.27 18.72
N ILE A 145 4.17 26.46 19.29
CA ILE A 145 3.74 27.64 18.51
C ILE A 145 4.90 28.22 17.70
N SER A 146 6.14 28.16 18.19
CA SER A 146 7.32 28.67 17.47
C SER A 146 7.81 27.74 16.35
N HIS A 147 7.16 26.60 16.12
CA HIS A 147 7.48 25.65 15.06
C HIS A 147 6.31 25.53 14.07
N PRO A 148 6.19 26.45 13.09
CA PRO A 148 5.07 26.49 12.15
C PRO A 148 4.89 25.20 11.33
N THR A 149 5.97 24.45 11.09
CA THR A 149 5.96 23.16 10.37
C THR A 149 5.07 22.10 11.03
N LEU A 150 4.90 22.15 12.36
CA LEU A 150 3.98 21.27 13.09
C LEU A 150 2.53 21.45 12.61
N TRP A 151 2.19 22.65 12.14
CA TRP A 151 0.82 23.07 11.79
C TRP A 151 0.54 23.00 10.28
N CYS A 152 1.51 22.53 9.48
CA CYS A 152 1.39 22.46 8.02
C CYS A 152 0.66 21.21 7.52
N GLU A 153 0.46 20.19 8.35
CA GLU A 153 -0.21 18.94 7.97
C GLU A 153 -1.59 18.86 8.61
N ILE A 154 -2.64 19.09 7.79
CA ILE A 154 -3.99 19.42 8.25
C ILE A 154 -4.95 18.30 7.82
N HIS A 155 -5.38 17.47 8.76
CA HIS A 155 -6.41 16.43 8.56
C HIS A 155 -7.80 16.94 8.96
N CYS A 156 -8.52 17.57 8.05
CA CYS A 156 -9.73 18.33 8.38
C CYS A 156 -10.87 17.47 8.95
N ALA A 157 -11.00 16.21 8.53
CA ALA A 157 -12.03 15.29 9.01
C ALA A 157 -11.90 14.94 10.50
N SER A 158 -10.70 15.09 11.06
CA SER A 158 -10.40 14.77 12.46
C SER A 158 -10.36 15.99 13.37
N MET A 159 -10.69 17.18 12.86
CA MET A 159 -10.56 18.43 13.59
C MET A 159 -11.88 19.17 13.67
N HIS A 160 -12.11 19.83 14.80
CA HIS A 160 -13.25 20.71 14.96
C HIS A 160 -13.12 21.87 13.95
N PRO A 161 -14.18 22.24 13.21
CA PRO A 161 -14.11 23.31 12.21
C PRO A 161 -13.57 24.63 12.77
N GLU A 162 -13.87 24.99 14.01
CA GLU A 162 -13.34 26.22 14.64
C GLU A 162 -11.81 26.21 14.86
N ALA A 163 -11.18 25.04 14.92
CA ALA A 163 -9.72 24.96 15.08
C ALA A 163 -8.95 25.36 13.81
N GLY A 164 -9.60 25.34 12.64
CA GLY A 164 -8.97 25.63 11.35
C GLY A 164 -8.28 26.99 11.32
N ALA A 165 -8.94 28.06 11.77
CA ALA A 165 -8.35 29.40 11.80
C ALA A 165 -7.07 29.47 12.65
N VAL A 166 -7.06 28.81 13.81
CA VAL A 166 -5.90 28.78 14.72
C VAL A 166 -4.74 28.01 14.09
N ILE A 167 -5.00 26.87 13.45
CA ILE A 167 -3.98 26.04 12.80
C ILE A 167 -3.39 26.78 11.59
N LEU A 168 -4.24 27.41 10.78
CA LEU A 168 -3.81 28.19 9.62
C LEU A 168 -3.00 29.43 10.00
N ALA A 169 -3.33 30.08 11.12
CA ALA A 169 -2.53 31.17 11.67
C ALA A 169 -1.16 30.67 12.18
N ARG A 170 -1.12 29.51 12.86
CA ARG A 170 0.11 28.93 13.43
C ARG A 170 1.06 28.35 12.39
N SER A 171 0.55 27.91 11.24
CA SER A 171 1.38 27.49 10.10
C SER A 171 2.10 28.67 9.41
N ALA A 172 1.84 29.92 9.83
CA ALA A 172 2.51 31.12 9.33
C ALA A 172 2.34 31.22 7.79
N PRO A 173 3.28 31.72 6.96
CA PRO A 173 3.12 31.71 5.51
C PRO A 173 3.61 30.40 4.85
N LEU A 174 3.91 29.35 5.63
CA LEU A 174 4.48 28.13 5.07
C LEU A 174 3.48 27.38 4.16
N PRO A 175 3.97 26.60 3.19
CA PRO A 175 3.13 25.71 2.41
C PRO A 175 2.43 24.67 3.30
N VAL A 176 1.18 24.35 2.97
CA VAL A 176 0.32 23.44 3.74
C VAL A 176 -0.07 22.20 2.93
N CYS A 177 -0.23 21.10 3.64
CA CYS A 177 -0.72 19.82 3.16
C CYS A 177 -2.10 19.60 3.78
N ILE A 178 -3.15 19.60 2.95
CA ILE A 178 -4.54 19.49 3.40
C ILE A 178 -5.10 18.13 2.98
N THR A 179 -5.61 17.38 3.95
CA THR A 179 -6.34 16.13 3.74
C THR A 179 -7.81 16.30 4.17
N LEU A 180 -8.71 16.16 3.21
CA LEU A 180 -10.16 16.14 3.39
C LEU A 180 -10.63 14.69 3.23
N ASP A 181 -11.34 14.14 4.21
CA ASP A 181 -11.93 12.80 4.12
C ASP A 181 -13.44 12.88 4.32
N PHE A 182 -14.20 12.51 3.31
CA PHE A 182 -15.65 12.61 3.28
C PHE A 182 -16.36 11.26 3.51
N GLY A 183 -15.67 10.28 4.12
CA GLY A 183 -16.26 9.01 4.56
C GLY A 183 -17.32 9.17 5.65
N ASP A 184 -17.31 8.35 6.69
CA ASP A 184 -18.35 8.40 7.75
C ASP A 184 -18.34 9.70 8.57
N LYS A 185 -17.37 10.58 8.30
CA LYS A 185 -17.17 11.91 8.91
C LYS A 185 -17.51 13.06 7.96
N SER A 186 -18.28 12.81 6.90
CA SER A 186 -18.56 13.74 5.79
C SER A 186 -18.97 15.15 6.24
N GLY A 187 -19.78 15.28 7.30
CA GLY A 187 -20.25 16.57 7.81
C GLY A 187 -19.11 17.52 8.23
N SER A 188 -18.08 17.00 8.90
CA SER A 188 -16.95 17.81 9.39
C SER A 188 -16.07 18.35 8.26
N SER A 189 -15.68 17.49 7.31
CA SER A 189 -14.87 17.87 6.16
C SER A 189 -15.59 18.85 5.24
N LEU A 190 -16.90 18.67 5.05
CA LEU A 190 -17.71 19.58 4.24
C LEU A 190 -17.82 20.97 4.91
N ALA A 191 -18.08 21.01 6.21
CA ALA A 191 -18.11 22.26 6.98
C ALA A 191 -16.76 22.98 6.93
N TRP A 192 -15.66 22.25 7.12
CA TRP A 192 -14.31 22.81 7.02
C TRP A 192 -14.04 23.39 5.63
N THR A 193 -14.35 22.63 4.58
CA THR A 193 -14.15 23.04 3.20
C THR A 193 -14.93 24.30 2.88
N ARG A 194 -16.22 24.36 3.21
CA ARG A 194 -17.07 25.54 2.99
C ARG A 194 -16.55 26.78 3.73
N LYS A 195 -15.99 26.60 4.94
CA LYS A 195 -15.52 27.70 5.78
C LYS A 195 -14.17 28.24 5.34
N TYR A 196 -13.19 27.38 5.09
CA TYR A 196 -11.80 27.81 4.88
C TYR A 196 -11.36 27.80 3.43
N MET A 197 -11.83 26.87 2.59
CA MET A 197 -11.46 26.85 1.17
C MET A 197 -12.09 28.01 0.37
N ARG A 198 -12.77 28.96 0.99
CA ARG A 198 -13.15 30.23 0.34
C ARG A 198 -12.07 31.31 0.46
N ASP A 199 -11.10 31.14 1.36
CA ASP A 199 -10.01 32.09 1.52
C ASP A 199 -8.91 31.87 0.47
N LYS A 200 -8.79 32.83 -0.45
CA LYS A 200 -7.78 32.83 -1.52
C LYS A 200 -6.34 32.75 -1.01
N ASN A 201 -6.08 33.19 0.22
CA ASN A 201 -4.73 33.13 0.79
C ASN A 201 -4.32 31.71 1.15
N ILE A 202 -5.28 30.84 1.44
CA ILE A 202 -5.00 29.43 1.74
C ILE A 202 -4.58 28.72 0.46
N TYR A 203 -5.31 28.88 -0.65
CA TYR A 203 -4.98 28.25 -1.93
C TYR A 203 -3.56 28.50 -2.41
N LYS A 204 -3.09 29.75 -2.26
CA LYS A 204 -1.70 30.14 -2.61
C LYS A 204 -0.63 29.39 -1.83
N ARG A 205 -1.00 28.77 -0.70
CA ARG A 205 -0.10 28.03 0.19
C ARG A 205 -0.29 26.52 0.08
N ILE A 206 -1.32 26.02 -0.60
CA ILE A 206 -1.55 24.58 -0.71
C ILE A 206 -0.47 23.96 -1.58
N ARG A 207 0.34 23.09 -0.97
CA ARG A 207 1.35 22.28 -1.66
C ARG A 207 0.83 20.89 -1.99
N ARG A 208 0.02 20.32 -1.10
CA ARG A 208 -0.56 18.99 -1.25
C ARG A 208 -2.03 19.03 -0.90
N LEU A 209 -2.88 18.54 -1.80
CA LEU A 209 -4.32 18.44 -1.60
C LEU A 209 -4.78 17.01 -1.80
N VAL A 210 -5.24 16.38 -0.73
CA VAL A 210 -5.76 15.01 -0.74
C VAL A 210 -7.23 15.05 -0.34
N MET A 211 -8.10 14.57 -1.21
CA MET A 211 -9.53 14.43 -0.95
C MET A 211 -9.94 12.98 -1.09
N ARG A 212 -10.44 12.38 -0.01
CA ARG A 212 -10.82 10.96 0.06
C ARG A 212 -12.33 10.81 0.21
N ASN A 213 -12.86 9.70 -0.31
CA ASN A 213 -14.24 9.28 -0.12
C ASN A 213 -15.28 10.37 -0.48
N ILE A 214 -15.02 11.17 -1.52
CA ILE A 214 -15.86 12.32 -1.88
C ILE A 214 -17.22 11.80 -2.39
N PRO A 215 -18.36 12.21 -1.80
CA PRO A 215 -19.67 11.93 -2.37
C PRO A 215 -19.81 12.59 -3.74
N ARG A 216 -20.47 11.91 -4.69
CA ARG A 216 -20.67 12.39 -6.07
C ARG A 216 -21.15 13.84 -6.14
N ASP A 217 -22.24 14.17 -5.44
CA ASP A 217 -22.83 15.52 -5.46
C ASP A 217 -21.90 16.59 -4.86
N THR A 218 -21.06 16.16 -3.92
CA THR A 218 -20.06 17.03 -3.29
C THR A 218 -18.87 17.26 -4.21
N PHE A 219 -18.49 16.26 -5.02
CA PHE A 219 -17.35 16.36 -5.94
C PHE A 219 -17.49 17.55 -6.90
N ILE A 220 -18.62 17.67 -7.59
CA ILE A 220 -18.89 18.78 -8.52
C ILE A 220 -18.79 20.14 -7.79
N THR A 221 -19.43 20.22 -6.62
CA THR A 221 -19.40 21.44 -5.79
C THR A 221 -17.98 21.79 -5.35
N LEU A 222 -17.16 20.81 -4.99
CA LEU A 222 -15.77 21.04 -4.60
C LEU A 222 -14.93 21.52 -5.78
N MET A 223 -15.05 20.84 -6.93
CA MET A 223 -14.25 21.16 -8.11
C MET A 223 -14.53 22.58 -8.63
N THR A 224 -15.77 23.07 -8.53
CA THR A 224 -16.11 24.48 -8.84
C THR A 224 -15.51 25.50 -7.86
N THR A 225 -15.15 25.09 -6.64
CA THR A 225 -14.59 25.99 -5.62
C THR A 225 -13.07 26.08 -5.65
N LEU A 226 -12.39 25.08 -6.22
CA LEU A 226 -10.94 25.06 -6.31
C LEU A 226 -10.47 26.14 -7.30
N GLN A 227 -9.65 27.06 -6.81
CA GLN A 227 -9.08 28.17 -7.58
C GLN A 227 -7.55 27.99 -7.72
N ASP A 228 -6.90 28.97 -8.35
CA ASP A 228 -5.45 29.03 -8.55
C ASP A 228 -4.62 28.61 -7.32
N MET A 229 -3.90 27.49 -7.45
CA MET A 229 -3.02 26.89 -6.44
C MET A 229 -1.58 26.81 -6.99
N PRO A 230 -0.84 27.92 -7.04
CA PRO A 230 0.45 28.00 -7.72
C PRO A 230 1.56 27.12 -7.10
N LEU A 231 1.43 26.75 -5.83
CA LEU A 231 2.39 25.90 -5.11
C LEU A 231 2.00 24.42 -5.11
N LEU A 232 0.93 24.02 -5.79
CA LEU A 232 0.44 22.65 -5.75
C LEU A 232 1.42 21.69 -6.44
N GLU A 233 1.97 20.77 -5.66
CA GLU A 233 2.91 19.72 -6.08
C GLU A 233 2.22 18.35 -6.17
N GLU A 234 1.25 18.10 -5.29
CA GLU A 234 0.51 16.83 -5.22
C GLU A 234 -1.01 17.05 -5.13
N LEU A 235 -1.74 16.38 -6.02
CA LEU A 235 -3.19 16.39 -6.09
C LEU A 235 -3.73 14.96 -6.08
N SER A 236 -4.61 14.65 -5.13
CA SER A 236 -5.22 13.33 -5.01
C SER A 236 -6.71 13.44 -4.77
N PHE A 237 -7.52 12.84 -5.64
CA PHE A 237 -8.96 12.70 -5.48
C PHE A 237 -9.38 11.23 -5.45
N SER A 238 -10.30 10.89 -4.55
CA SER A 238 -10.94 9.58 -4.48
C SER A 238 -12.43 9.76 -4.19
N ILE A 239 -13.28 9.26 -5.09
CA ILE A 239 -14.74 9.28 -4.92
C ILE A 239 -15.19 8.09 -4.06
N ARG A 240 -16.21 8.29 -3.20
CA ARG A 240 -16.77 7.26 -2.30
C ARG A 240 -17.40 6.12 -3.11
N HIS A 241 -17.41 4.91 -2.56
CA HIS A 241 -18.06 3.70 -3.10
C HIS A 241 -17.38 3.02 -4.29
N TRP A 242 -16.07 3.21 -4.45
CA TRP A 242 -15.30 2.40 -5.40
C TRP A 242 -15.08 0.93 -4.95
N HIS A 243 -15.36 0.61 -3.69
CA HIS A 243 -15.20 -0.74 -3.15
C HIS A 243 -16.49 -1.56 -3.31
N GLY A 244 -16.49 -2.49 -4.27
CA GLY A 244 -17.38 -3.66 -4.28
C GLY A 244 -18.57 -3.62 -5.23
N TYR A 245 -18.53 -4.50 -6.23
CA TYR A 245 -19.60 -5.20 -6.99
C TYR A 245 -20.87 -4.49 -7.50
N GLN A 246 -21.17 -3.27 -7.09
CA GLN A 246 -22.37 -2.56 -7.52
C GLN A 246 -22.04 -1.64 -8.68
N HIS A 247 -22.80 -1.77 -9.76
CA HIS A 247 -22.65 -1.03 -11.02
C HIS A 247 -22.76 0.50 -10.80
N GLN A 248 -21.67 1.18 -10.50
CA GLN A 248 -21.66 2.64 -10.38
C GLN A 248 -21.10 3.30 -11.63
N SER A 249 -21.66 4.46 -11.99
CA SER A 249 -21.17 5.30 -13.09
C SER A 249 -19.82 5.91 -12.73
N ILE A 250 -18.91 5.96 -13.70
CA ILE A 250 -17.69 6.75 -13.57
C ILE A 250 -18.05 8.22 -13.72
N GLU A 251 -17.55 9.05 -12.81
CA GLU A 251 -17.75 10.50 -12.89
C GLU A 251 -16.61 11.15 -13.67
N TYR A 252 -17.00 11.95 -14.66
CA TYR A 252 -16.07 12.87 -15.30
C TYR A 252 -15.90 14.12 -14.47
N VAL A 253 -14.68 14.63 -14.46
CA VAL A 253 -14.45 16.01 -14.04
C VAL A 253 -15.04 16.93 -15.12
N PRO A 254 -15.98 17.82 -14.78
CA PRO A 254 -16.59 18.70 -15.77
C PRO A 254 -15.55 19.61 -16.45
N GLU A 255 -15.70 19.84 -17.75
CA GLU A 255 -14.74 20.60 -18.59
C GLU A 255 -14.43 22.00 -18.03
N TYR A 256 -15.42 22.70 -17.47
CA TYR A 256 -15.22 24.04 -16.88
C TYR A 256 -14.28 24.06 -15.66
N VAL A 257 -14.07 22.91 -15.02
CA VAL A 257 -13.09 22.79 -13.92
C VAL A 257 -11.67 22.79 -14.48
N GLU A 258 -11.49 22.21 -15.67
CA GLU A 258 -10.20 22.16 -16.35
C GLU A 258 -9.73 23.57 -16.75
N ASP A 259 -10.66 24.46 -17.08
CA ASP A 259 -10.38 25.87 -17.39
C ASP A 259 -10.09 26.72 -16.14
N GLY A 260 -10.73 26.41 -15.01
CA GLY A 260 -10.70 27.24 -13.80
C GLY A 260 -9.45 27.08 -12.95
N LEU A 261 -8.80 25.92 -13.03
CA LEU A 261 -7.59 25.61 -12.29
C LEU A 261 -6.37 25.94 -13.17
N ALA A 262 -5.84 27.14 -12.99
CA ALA A 262 -4.56 27.54 -13.61
C ALA A 262 -3.53 26.42 -13.39
N THR A 263 -2.88 25.99 -14.47
CA THR A 263 -1.94 24.87 -14.44
C THR A 263 -0.83 25.12 -13.45
N PRO A 264 -0.75 24.34 -12.36
CA PRO A 264 0.38 24.45 -11.48
C PRO A 264 1.57 23.88 -12.24
N ASN A 265 2.49 24.74 -12.68
CA ASN A 265 3.75 24.32 -13.31
C ASN A 265 4.59 23.41 -12.39
N ASN A 266 4.23 23.34 -11.10
CA ASN A 266 4.87 22.52 -10.08
C ASN A 266 4.15 21.19 -9.81
N LEU A 267 2.99 20.93 -10.42
CA LEU A 267 2.23 19.71 -10.17
C LEU A 267 3.05 18.53 -10.67
N SER A 268 3.40 17.63 -9.76
CA SER A 268 4.31 16.50 -10.04
C SER A 268 3.69 15.16 -9.70
N ARG A 269 2.73 15.10 -8.76
CA ARG A 269 2.06 13.88 -8.33
C ARG A 269 0.55 14.04 -8.47
N VAL A 270 -0.06 13.16 -9.24
CA VAL A 270 -1.49 13.20 -9.53
C VAL A 270 -2.11 11.84 -9.29
N THR A 271 -3.20 11.80 -8.52
CA THR A 271 -3.96 10.58 -8.22
C THR A 271 -5.45 10.83 -8.41
N PHE A 272 -6.09 10.06 -9.27
CA PHE A 272 -7.54 10.05 -9.45
C PHE A 272 -8.07 8.64 -9.25
N LYS A 273 -9.02 8.48 -8.33
CA LYS A 273 -9.67 7.20 -8.03
C LYS A 273 -11.19 7.33 -8.11
N GLY A 274 -11.81 6.55 -8.99
CA GLY A 274 -13.25 6.61 -9.26
C GLY A 274 -13.67 7.84 -10.07
N CYS A 275 -12.72 8.61 -10.62
CA CYS A 275 -12.99 9.72 -11.52
C CYS A 275 -11.93 9.82 -12.62
N LEU A 276 -12.29 10.45 -13.72
CA LEU A 276 -11.40 10.69 -14.85
C LEU A 276 -11.40 12.17 -15.24
N LEU A 277 -10.20 12.72 -15.41
CA LEU A 277 -9.98 13.97 -16.13
C LEU A 277 -10.06 13.72 -17.64
N SER A 278 -10.27 14.79 -18.41
CA SER A 278 -9.88 14.76 -19.81
C SER A 278 -8.39 14.43 -19.92
N LEU A 279 -8.02 13.55 -20.85
CA LEU A 279 -6.61 13.22 -21.08
C LEU A 279 -5.83 14.38 -21.72
N THR A 280 -6.53 15.38 -22.24
CA THR A 280 -5.95 16.65 -22.71
C THR A 280 -5.93 17.72 -21.63
N SER A 281 -6.39 17.38 -20.43
CA SER A 281 -6.47 18.32 -19.32
C SER A 281 -5.08 18.87 -18.99
N PRO A 282 -4.96 20.17 -18.74
CA PRO A 282 -3.65 20.79 -18.62
C PRO A 282 -2.98 20.43 -17.27
N PHE A 283 -3.69 19.77 -16.34
CA PHE A 283 -3.09 19.08 -15.17
C PHE A 283 -2.12 17.97 -15.56
N LEU A 284 -2.36 17.31 -16.69
CA LEU A 284 -1.54 16.22 -17.17
C LEU A 284 -0.39 16.78 -18.02
N SER A 285 0.42 17.61 -17.38
CA SER A 285 1.53 18.32 -18.01
C SER A 285 2.83 17.51 -17.97
N ARG A 286 3.86 18.01 -18.66
CA ARG A 286 5.22 17.43 -18.65
C ARG A 286 5.86 17.39 -17.26
N SER A 287 5.39 18.18 -16.28
CA SER A 287 5.93 18.18 -14.92
C SER A 287 5.53 16.95 -14.10
N ILE A 288 4.54 16.18 -14.56
CA ILE A 288 4.08 14.98 -13.86
C ILE A 288 5.19 13.93 -13.83
N THR A 289 5.51 13.52 -12.60
CA THR A 289 6.45 12.43 -12.28
C THR A 289 5.72 11.20 -11.77
N HIS A 290 4.57 11.34 -11.11
CA HIS A 290 3.79 10.22 -10.60
C HIS A 290 2.33 10.39 -11.03
N LEU A 291 1.81 9.43 -11.77
CA LEU A 291 0.43 9.41 -12.22
C LEU A 291 -0.26 8.13 -11.76
N THR A 292 -1.34 8.27 -10.98
CA THR A 292 -2.22 7.17 -10.59
C THR A 292 -3.62 7.44 -11.10
N LEU A 293 -4.13 6.55 -11.95
CA LEU A 293 -5.47 6.61 -12.50
C LEU A 293 -6.18 5.29 -12.22
N MET A 294 -7.22 5.34 -11.41
CA MET A 294 -7.97 4.16 -11.01
C MET A 294 -9.44 4.38 -11.33
N SER A 295 -10.00 3.53 -12.17
CA SER A 295 -11.41 3.56 -12.52
C SER A 295 -12.11 2.26 -12.09
N GLY A 296 -13.36 2.39 -11.65
CA GLY A 296 -14.24 1.26 -11.45
C GLY A 296 -14.73 0.73 -12.79
N PHE A 297 -14.98 -0.58 -12.86
CA PHE A 297 -15.61 -1.15 -14.04
C PHE A 297 -17.13 -0.98 -13.93
N SER A 298 -17.73 -0.37 -14.95
CA SER A 298 -19.18 -0.30 -15.11
C SER A 298 -19.54 -0.85 -16.47
N SER A 299 -20.46 -1.82 -16.52
CA SER A 299 -20.98 -2.41 -17.76
C SER A 299 -21.53 -1.36 -18.74
N ASN A 300 -21.88 -0.17 -18.25
CA ASN A 300 -22.49 0.90 -19.03
C ASN A 300 -21.48 2.01 -19.42
N SER A 301 -20.18 1.77 -19.28
CA SER A 301 -19.12 2.77 -19.55
C SER A 301 -18.53 2.68 -20.97
N ASP A 302 -19.23 2.05 -21.91
CA ASP A 302 -18.80 1.93 -23.29
C ASP A 302 -18.55 3.32 -23.91
N GLY A 303 -17.31 3.54 -24.35
CA GLY A 303 -16.85 4.79 -24.98
C GLY A 303 -16.32 5.86 -24.00
N VAL A 304 -16.61 5.73 -22.70
CA VAL A 304 -16.25 6.72 -21.68
C VAL A 304 -14.79 6.60 -21.25
N LEU A 305 -14.37 5.37 -20.98
CA LEU A 305 -13.04 5.08 -20.49
C LEU A 305 -11.98 5.25 -21.60
N PRO A 306 -10.76 5.71 -21.25
CA PRO A 306 -9.70 5.85 -22.22
C PRO A 306 -9.25 4.49 -22.74
N ASN A 307 -9.21 4.35 -24.06
CA ASN A 307 -8.65 3.17 -24.71
C ASN A 307 -7.11 3.21 -24.71
N ALA A 308 -6.46 2.15 -25.20
CA ALA A 308 -5.01 2.07 -25.25
C ALA A 308 -4.38 3.24 -26.03
N ASN A 309 -4.93 3.63 -27.19
CA ASN A 309 -4.45 4.77 -27.98
C ASN A 309 -4.44 6.08 -27.17
N ALA A 310 -5.55 6.38 -26.50
CA ALA A 310 -5.68 7.61 -25.73
C ALA A 310 -4.71 7.63 -24.54
N MET A 311 -4.52 6.48 -23.87
CA MET A 311 -3.52 6.34 -22.82
C MET A 311 -2.09 6.50 -23.33
N LEU A 312 -1.74 5.89 -24.48
CA LEU A 312 -0.41 6.01 -25.07
C LEU A 312 -0.11 7.45 -25.48
N ASN A 313 -1.08 8.15 -26.06
CA ASN A 313 -0.95 9.58 -26.40
C ASN A 313 -0.69 10.43 -25.16
N LEU A 314 -1.47 10.22 -24.09
CA LEU A 314 -1.23 10.89 -22.81
C LEU A 314 0.19 10.61 -22.31
N ILE A 315 0.57 9.34 -22.16
CA ILE A 315 1.85 8.93 -21.58
C ILE A 315 3.03 9.48 -22.40
N SER A 316 2.92 9.50 -23.73
CA SER A 316 3.95 10.04 -24.62
C SER A 316 4.24 11.53 -24.38
N SER A 317 3.27 12.27 -23.83
CA SER A 317 3.42 13.68 -23.46
C SER A 317 4.10 13.90 -22.10
N LEU A 318 4.14 12.88 -21.23
CA LEU A 318 4.63 12.97 -19.85
C LEU A 318 6.14 12.67 -19.78
N THR A 319 6.96 13.58 -20.30
CA THR A 319 8.41 13.36 -20.48
C THR A 319 9.21 13.17 -19.19
N ASN A 320 8.66 13.53 -18.02
CA ASN A 320 9.30 13.35 -16.71
C ASN A 320 8.65 12.23 -15.87
N LEU A 321 7.80 11.39 -16.48
CA LEU A 321 7.08 10.35 -15.78
C LEU A 321 8.04 9.31 -15.18
N GLN A 322 7.95 9.10 -13.87
CA GLN A 322 8.73 8.13 -13.11
C GLN A 322 7.87 6.95 -12.68
N GLU A 323 6.64 7.20 -12.23
CA GLU A 323 5.71 6.16 -11.80
C GLU A 323 4.35 6.31 -12.50
N LEU A 324 3.85 5.20 -13.05
CA LEU A 324 2.53 5.10 -13.64
C LEU A 324 1.77 3.95 -13.00
N ARG A 325 0.61 4.25 -12.40
CA ARG A 325 -0.28 3.26 -11.79
C ARG A 325 -1.64 3.34 -12.44
N LEU A 326 -2.09 2.27 -13.08
CA LEU A 326 -3.37 2.21 -13.77
C LEU A 326 -4.22 1.09 -13.18
N GLN A 327 -5.50 1.35 -12.96
CA GLN A 327 -6.46 0.33 -12.56
C GLN A 327 -7.77 0.49 -13.34
N GLY A 328 -8.22 -0.59 -13.97
CA GLY A 328 -9.42 -0.58 -14.81
C GLY A 328 -9.28 0.21 -16.12
N ILE A 329 -8.08 0.72 -16.44
CA ILE A 329 -7.76 1.38 -17.69
C ILE A 329 -6.39 0.88 -18.22
N PRO A 330 -6.13 0.91 -19.54
CA PRO A 330 -7.07 1.26 -20.61
C PRO A 330 -8.25 0.29 -20.70
N ALA A 331 -9.42 0.81 -21.12
CA ALA A 331 -10.63 0.01 -21.26
C ALA A 331 -10.77 -0.57 -22.66
N TYR A 332 -11.42 -1.72 -22.73
CA TYR A 332 -11.80 -2.37 -23.97
C TYR A 332 -12.88 -1.57 -24.70
N ARG A 333 -12.81 -1.54 -26.03
CA ARG A 333 -13.89 -1.04 -26.89
C ARG A 333 -14.45 -2.19 -27.71
N SER A 334 -15.76 -2.19 -27.91
CA SER A 334 -16.42 -3.15 -28.80
C SER A 334 -15.80 -3.13 -30.20
N SER A 335 -15.88 -4.26 -30.90
CA SER A 335 -15.07 -4.57 -32.09
C SER A 335 -15.25 -3.61 -33.27
N GLU A 336 -16.27 -2.75 -33.28
CA GLU A 336 -16.49 -1.78 -34.35
C GLU A 336 -15.34 -0.76 -34.45
N ASP A 337 -14.67 -0.45 -33.33
CA ASP A 337 -13.49 0.44 -33.27
C ASP A 337 -12.16 -0.30 -33.47
N ALA A 338 -12.15 -1.64 -33.55
CA ALA A 338 -10.92 -2.44 -33.57
C ALA A 338 -10.13 -2.34 -34.89
N HIS A 339 -10.68 -1.68 -35.92
CA HIS A 339 -10.09 -1.63 -37.26
C HIS A 339 -8.94 -0.62 -37.43
N VAL A 340 -8.64 0.21 -36.43
CA VAL A 340 -7.51 1.14 -36.46
C VAL A 340 -6.59 0.92 -35.26
N LEU A 341 -5.94 -0.25 -35.22
CA LEU A 341 -4.77 -0.44 -34.37
C LEU A 341 -3.68 0.48 -34.92
N SER A 342 -3.31 1.52 -34.16
CA SER A 342 -2.19 2.36 -34.51
C SER A 342 -0.91 1.60 -34.18
N ASP A 343 -0.01 1.45 -35.17
CA ASP A 343 1.32 0.86 -34.96
C ASP A 343 2.28 1.77 -34.17
N SER A 344 1.76 2.83 -33.54
CA SER A 344 2.57 3.72 -32.72
C SER A 344 3.06 3.00 -31.46
N VAL A 345 4.38 2.94 -31.34
CA VAL A 345 5.10 2.47 -30.15
C VAL A 345 5.45 3.68 -29.28
N CYS A 346 5.05 3.64 -28.01
CA CYS A 346 5.31 4.68 -27.03
C CYS A 346 6.55 4.32 -26.20
N HIS A 347 7.63 5.09 -26.37
CA HIS A 347 8.81 4.96 -25.53
C HIS A 347 8.62 5.73 -24.24
N LEU A 348 8.66 5.04 -23.10
CA LEU A 348 8.63 5.70 -21.80
C LEU A 348 9.94 6.48 -21.56
N PRO A 349 9.89 7.59 -20.81
CA PRO A 349 11.07 8.42 -20.61
C PRO A 349 12.18 7.66 -19.85
N PRO A 350 13.46 8.00 -20.03
CA PRO A 350 14.57 7.31 -19.37
C PRO A 350 14.54 7.35 -17.84
N CYS A 351 13.82 8.32 -17.25
CA CYS A 351 13.65 8.42 -15.81
C CYS A 351 12.53 7.52 -15.25
N PHE A 352 11.82 6.78 -16.11
CA PHE A 352 10.73 5.91 -15.73
C PHE A 352 11.22 4.73 -14.86
N ARG A 353 10.54 4.49 -13.74
CA ARG A 353 10.94 3.52 -12.70
C ARG A 353 9.89 2.45 -12.44
N LEU A 354 8.61 2.79 -12.47
CA LEU A 354 7.55 1.87 -12.06
C LEU A 354 6.31 1.96 -12.94
N LEU A 355 5.91 0.84 -13.53
CA LEU A 355 4.60 0.63 -14.13
C LEU A 355 3.82 -0.36 -13.25
N GLU A 356 2.68 0.06 -12.70
CA GLU A 356 1.75 -0.80 -11.96
C GLU A 356 0.41 -0.86 -12.69
N LEU A 357 -0.03 -2.06 -13.08
CA LEU A 357 -1.31 -2.29 -13.76
C LEU A 357 -2.20 -3.21 -12.92
N PHE A 358 -3.43 -2.79 -12.67
CA PHE A 358 -4.45 -3.63 -12.07
C PHE A 358 -5.57 -3.87 -13.09
N VAL A 359 -5.67 -5.12 -13.54
CA VAL A 359 -6.60 -5.54 -14.60
C VAL A 359 -7.65 -6.45 -14.00
N TYR A 360 -8.92 -6.08 -14.17
CA TYR A 360 -10.06 -6.90 -13.79
C TYR A 360 -10.48 -7.76 -14.96
N TRP A 361 -10.66 -9.07 -14.81
CA TRP A 361 -11.12 -9.96 -15.90
C TRP A 361 -12.59 -9.81 -16.24
N TYR A 362 -12.94 -8.64 -16.76
CA TYR A 362 -14.26 -8.30 -17.27
C TYR A 362 -14.13 -7.62 -18.62
N ASN A 363 -15.05 -7.96 -19.53
CA ASN A 363 -15.28 -7.30 -20.81
C ASN A 363 -14.02 -7.10 -21.69
N GLY A 364 -13.09 -8.05 -21.72
CA GLY A 364 -11.94 -8.00 -22.63
C GLY A 364 -10.81 -7.04 -22.23
N SER A 365 -10.80 -6.56 -20.98
CA SER A 365 -9.72 -5.72 -20.42
C SER A 365 -8.33 -6.34 -20.56
N ASP A 366 -8.24 -7.66 -20.57
CA ASP A 366 -7.05 -8.47 -20.77
C ASP A 366 -6.50 -8.31 -22.19
N ALA A 367 -7.37 -8.32 -23.20
CA ALA A 367 -6.98 -8.05 -24.59
C ALA A 367 -6.46 -6.62 -24.73
N THR A 368 -7.09 -5.66 -24.05
CA THR A 368 -6.62 -4.27 -24.00
C THR A 368 -5.29 -4.13 -23.27
N ALA A 369 -5.08 -4.88 -22.17
CA ALA A 369 -3.81 -4.90 -21.48
C ALA A 369 -2.70 -5.47 -22.37
N VAL A 370 -2.98 -6.54 -23.13
CA VAL A 370 -2.05 -7.10 -24.13
C VAL A 370 -1.73 -6.08 -25.22
N ASP A 371 -2.74 -5.39 -25.78
CA ASP A 371 -2.55 -4.35 -26.79
C ASP A 371 -1.71 -3.19 -26.26
N PHE A 372 -2.06 -2.67 -25.08
CA PHE A 372 -1.33 -1.61 -24.41
C PHE A 372 0.13 -1.98 -24.14
N LEU A 373 0.38 -3.16 -23.54
CA LEU A 373 1.73 -3.64 -23.24
C LEU A 373 2.56 -3.88 -24.51
N SER A 374 1.94 -4.33 -25.60
CA SER A 374 2.63 -4.57 -26.87
C SER A 374 3.10 -3.29 -27.57
N ARG A 375 2.65 -2.13 -27.09
CA ARG A 375 2.88 -0.82 -27.71
C ARG A 375 3.64 0.14 -26.81
N ILE A 376 4.06 -0.28 -25.62
CA ILE A 376 4.96 0.49 -24.76
C ILE A 376 6.37 -0.08 -24.81
N VAL A 377 7.37 0.80 -24.65
CA VAL A 377 8.76 0.40 -24.44
C VAL A 377 9.24 0.91 -23.08
N LEU A 378 9.56 -0.01 -22.19
CA LEU A 378 10.03 0.22 -20.82
C LEU A 378 11.56 0.37 -20.80
N PRO A 379 12.13 1.39 -20.12
CA PRO A 379 13.58 1.52 -20.00
C PRO A 379 14.19 0.47 -19.05
N LEU A 380 15.48 0.19 -19.21
CA LEU A 380 16.26 -0.61 -18.26
C LEU A 380 16.24 -0.01 -16.85
N GLY A 381 16.24 -0.87 -15.85
CA GLY A 381 16.12 -0.50 -14.44
C GLY A 381 14.69 -0.14 -14.00
N SER A 382 13.70 -0.17 -14.91
CA SER A 382 12.30 -0.02 -14.52
C SER A 382 11.67 -1.34 -14.05
N HIS A 383 10.70 -1.24 -13.15
CA HIS A 383 9.91 -2.32 -12.60
C HIS A 383 8.50 -2.30 -13.20
N PHE A 384 8.02 -3.47 -13.59
CA PHE A 384 6.65 -3.70 -14.03
C PHE A 384 5.94 -4.63 -13.05
N ARG A 385 4.86 -4.14 -12.44
CA ARG A 385 3.96 -4.91 -11.58
C ARG A 385 2.58 -4.97 -12.20
N MET A 386 1.99 -6.15 -12.22
CA MET A 386 0.64 -6.35 -12.69
C MET A 386 -0.13 -7.29 -11.79
N GLU A 387 -1.33 -6.88 -11.41
CA GLU A 387 -2.30 -7.70 -10.71
C GLU A 387 -3.50 -7.94 -11.62
N VAL A 388 -3.88 -9.21 -11.71
CA VAL A 388 -4.94 -9.65 -12.60
C VAL A 388 -6.03 -10.28 -11.74
N SER A 389 -7.08 -9.53 -11.47
CA SER A 389 -8.18 -9.95 -10.61
C SER A 389 -9.15 -10.82 -11.41
N GLN A 390 -9.38 -12.04 -10.93
CA GLN A 390 -10.50 -12.86 -11.36
C GLN A 390 -11.66 -12.68 -10.42
N ASP A 391 -12.84 -12.64 -11.00
CA ASP A 391 -14.05 -12.76 -10.25
C ASP A 391 -14.94 -13.79 -10.95
N GLY A 392 -15.47 -14.74 -10.16
CA GLY A 392 -16.26 -15.88 -10.62
C GLY A 392 -15.51 -17.10 -11.20
N ASP A 393 -16.31 -18.15 -11.50
CA ASP A 393 -15.92 -19.48 -11.99
C ASP A 393 -15.57 -19.54 -13.49
N VAL A 394 -15.22 -18.41 -14.11
CA VAL A 394 -14.93 -18.39 -15.56
C VAL A 394 -13.70 -19.26 -15.86
N LEU A 395 -13.84 -20.13 -16.88
CA LEU A 395 -12.93 -21.18 -17.35
C LEU A 395 -11.43 -20.80 -17.43
N PRO A 396 -10.50 -21.79 -17.53
CA PRO A 396 -9.06 -21.56 -17.42
C PRO A 396 -8.53 -20.56 -18.47
N GLN A 397 -8.18 -19.36 -18.02
CA GLN A 397 -7.64 -18.26 -18.84
C GLN A 397 -6.10 -18.31 -18.99
N GLY A 398 -5.51 -19.49 -18.82
CA GLY A 398 -4.06 -19.65 -18.89
C GLY A 398 -3.40 -19.14 -20.18
N PRO A 399 -3.97 -19.37 -21.39
CA PRO A 399 -3.40 -18.86 -22.63
C PRO A 399 -3.29 -17.33 -22.68
N LEU A 400 -4.27 -16.64 -22.10
CA LEU A 400 -4.35 -15.19 -22.08
C LEU A 400 -3.38 -14.59 -21.07
N PHE A 401 -3.30 -15.16 -19.87
CA PHE A 401 -2.29 -14.78 -18.89
C PHE A 401 -0.88 -14.91 -19.48
N ALA A 402 -0.62 -16.00 -20.22
CA ALA A 402 0.64 -16.17 -20.93
C ALA A 402 0.87 -15.10 -22.02
N ARG A 403 -0.17 -14.67 -22.74
CA ARG A 403 -0.07 -13.56 -23.71
C ARG A 403 0.29 -12.24 -23.04
N ILE A 404 -0.27 -11.96 -21.86
CA ILE A 404 0.07 -10.79 -21.05
C ILE A 404 1.55 -10.84 -20.64
N VAL A 405 2.01 -11.98 -20.12
CA VAL A 405 3.44 -12.17 -19.76
C VAL A 405 4.34 -11.98 -20.98
N CYS A 406 3.96 -12.49 -22.14
CA CYS A 406 4.71 -12.29 -23.39
C CYS A 406 4.74 -10.83 -23.81
N ALA A 407 3.61 -10.11 -23.76
CA ALA A 407 3.53 -8.69 -24.09
C ALA A 407 4.37 -7.84 -23.12
N ALA A 408 4.31 -8.12 -21.82
CA ALA A 408 5.12 -7.47 -20.80
C ALA A 408 6.63 -7.67 -21.04
N ARG A 409 7.05 -8.88 -21.42
CA ARG A 409 8.44 -9.13 -21.80
C ARG A 409 8.85 -8.34 -23.04
N LYS A 410 8.00 -8.35 -24.07
CA LYS A 410 8.24 -7.60 -25.31
C LYS A 410 8.32 -6.09 -25.07
N ALA A 411 7.60 -5.57 -24.08
CA ALA A 411 7.68 -4.16 -23.71
C ALA A 411 9.08 -3.72 -23.28
N TYR A 412 9.95 -4.61 -22.82
CA TYR A 412 11.34 -4.24 -22.56
C TYR A 412 12.22 -4.24 -23.82
N GLY A 413 11.76 -4.80 -24.95
CA GLY A 413 12.49 -4.73 -26.23
C GLY A 413 13.79 -5.52 -26.27
N TYR A 414 13.98 -6.47 -25.34
CA TYR A 414 15.24 -7.20 -25.17
C TYR A 414 15.11 -8.66 -25.61
N GLU A 415 15.22 -8.88 -26.92
CA GLU A 415 15.55 -10.20 -27.46
C GLU A 415 17.06 -10.43 -27.30
N GLY A 416 17.47 -11.60 -26.77
CA GLY A 416 18.88 -11.95 -26.59
C GLY A 416 19.53 -11.60 -25.24
N LEU A 417 18.84 -10.89 -24.34
CA LEU A 417 19.38 -10.63 -23.00
C LEU A 417 19.13 -11.81 -22.04
N PRO A 418 20.09 -12.15 -21.16
CA PRO A 418 19.87 -13.15 -20.13
C PRO A 418 18.79 -12.68 -19.16
N TRP A 419 17.91 -13.60 -18.79
CA TRP A 419 16.84 -13.33 -17.84
C TRP A 419 16.59 -14.52 -16.93
N SER A 420 15.87 -14.28 -15.83
CA SER A 420 15.41 -15.29 -14.89
C SER A 420 13.89 -15.38 -14.87
N LEU A 421 13.39 -16.56 -14.54
CA LEU A 421 11.96 -16.84 -14.45
C LEU A 421 11.65 -17.57 -13.14
N ASN A 422 10.75 -17.00 -12.34
CA ASN A 422 10.17 -17.66 -11.19
C ASN A 422 8.67 -17.88 -11.43
N LEU A 423 8.30 -19.15 -11.60
CA LEU A 423 6.93 -19.60 -11.81
C LEU A 423 6.35 -20.08 -10.50
N ASP A 424 5.36 -19.36 -10.01
CA ASP A 424 4.45 -19.83 -8.98
C ASP A 424 3.12 -20.27 -9.61
N PHE A 425 2.23 -20.80 -8.78
CA PHE A 425 0.91 -21.24 -9.19
C PHE A 425 0.00 -20.10 -9.64
N TRP A 426 0.12 -18.94 -8.97
CA TRP A 426 -0.69 -17.74 -9.24
C TRP A 426 0.13 -16.56 -9.74
N SER A 427 1.46 -16.66 -9.79
CA SER A 427 2.28 -15.51 -10.16
C SER A 427 3.49 -15.90 -10.99
N VAL A 428 3.96 -14.94 -11.77
CA VAL A 428 5.20 -15.02 -12.51
C VAL A 428 6.04 -13.81 -12.19
N ARG A 429 7.28 -14.08 -11.83
CA ARG A 429 8.32 -13.06 -11.71
C ARG A 429 9.39 -13.32 -12.75
N MET A 430 9.81 -12.26 -13.43
CA MET A 430 10.95 -12.29 -14.33
C MET A 430 11.93 -11.19 -13.92
N THR A 431 13.22 -11.49 -13.93
CA THR A 431 14.27 -10.47 -13.78
C THR A 431 15.06 -10.43 -15.08
N ILE A 432 15.17 -9.26 -15.68
CA ILE A 432 15.89 -9.04 -16.94
C ILE A 432 17.28 -8.52 -16.60
N ASN A 433 18.29 -9.02 -17.32
CA ASN A 433 19.70 -8.77 -17.04
C ASN A 433 20.12 -9.34 -15.67
N ASP A 434 19.69 -10.58 -15.40
CA ASP A 434 20.04 -11.34 -14.20
C ASP A 434 21.55 -11.60 -14.18
N ILE A 435 22.30 -10.77 -13.43
CA ILE A 435 23.71 -10.98 -13.14
C ILE A 435 23.76 -11.61 -11.73
N PRO A 436 24.00 -12.92 -11.62
CA PRO A 436 23.82 -13.68 -10.38
C PRO A 436 24.75 -13.29 -9.21
N ASP A 437 25.69 -12.37 -9.40
CA ASP A 437 26.73 -12.01 -8.42
C ASP A 437 26.61 -10.56 -7.91
N LEU A 438 25.58 -9.80 -8.29
CA LEU A 438 25.37 -8.43 -7.81
C LEU A 438 24.23 -8.40 -6.79
N GLU A 439 24.57 -8.34 -5.50
CA GLU A 439 23.63 -8.17 -4.38
C GLU A 439 22.99 -6.76 -4.34
N GLU A 440 23.35 -5.85 -5.25
CA GLU A 440 22.74 -4.53 -5.34
C GLU A 440 21.54 -4.53 -6.30
N GLU A 441 20.33 -4.43 -5.73
CA GLU A 441 19.05 -4.30 -6.44
C GLU A 441 18.95 -3.05 -7.33
N SER A 442 19.90 -2.10 -7.20
CA SER A 442 19.86 -0.84 -7.95
C SER A 442 20.20 -1.05 -9.43
N GLY A 443 19.17 -1.23 -10.25
CA GLY A 443 19.26 -1.20 -11.71
C GLY A 443 18.74 -2.45 -12.44
N GLN A 444 18.27 -3.47 -11.71
CA GLN A 444 17.64 -4.63 -12.34
C GLN A 444 16.20 -4.31 -12.76
N SER A 445 15.84 -4.70 -13.98
CA SER A 445 14.46 -4.65 -14.45
C SER A 445 13.71 -5.89 -14.00
N SER A 446 12.54 -5.72 -13.38
CA SER A 446 11.73 -6.84 -12.91
C SER A 446 10.30 -6.76 -13.45
N ILE A 447 9.77 -7.88 -13.91
CA ILE A 447 8.35 -8.08 -14.21
C ILE A 447 7.76 -8.93 -13.11
N PHE A 448 6.66 -8.50 -12.49
CA PHE A 448 5.89 -9.29 -11.54
C PHE A 448 4.42 -9.26 -11.91
N ILE A 449 3.87 -10.40 -12.31
CA ILE A 449 2.46 -10.55 -12.69
C ILE A 449 1.82 -11.56 -11.75
N LYS A 450 0.78 -11.16 -11.02
CA LYS A 450 0.05 -12.00 -10.07
C LYS A 450 -1.42 -12.07 -10.43
N ARG A 451 -1.99 -13.27 -10.42
CA ARG A 451 -3.42 -13.52 -10.46
C ARG A 451 -3.98 -13.42 -9.04
N VAL A 452 -5.01 -12.62 -8.86
CA VAL A 452 -5.72 -12.40 -7.59
C VAL A 452 -7.11 -13.03 -7.72
N GLY A 453 -7.37 -14.10 -6.99
CA GLY A 453 -8.65 -14.83 -7.03
C GLY A 453 -8.82 -15.83 -8.18
N GLY A 454 -9.96 -16.52 -8.18
CA GLY A 454 -10.35 -17.55 -9.16
C GLY A 454 -10.14 -18.99 -8.68
N ASP A 455 -10.76 -19.96 -9.36
CA ASP A 455 -10.58 -21.38 -9.06
C ASP A 455 -9.13 -21.81 -9.39
N SER A 456 -8.56 -22.56 -8.46
CA SER A 456 -7.24 -23.21 -8.52
C SER A 456 -7.03 -24.15 -9.70
N LYS A 457 -8.06 -24.48 -10.48
CA LYS A 457 -7.97 -25.54 -11.49
C LYS A 457 -7.07 -25.25 -12.71
N GLY A 458 -6.48 -24.06 -12.84
CA GLY A 458 -5.59 -23.72 -13.96
C GLY A 458 -4.20 -23.28 -13.51
N ASN A 459 -3.17 -24.08 -13.80
CA ASN A 459 -1.78 -23.69 -13.59
C ASN A 459 -1.28 -22.79 -14.73
N VAL A 460 -0.85 -21.56 -14.41
CA VAL A 460 -0.35 -20.61 -15.41
C VAL A 460 0.97 -21.05 -16.05
N ALA A 461 1.76 -21.88 -15.37
CA ALA A 461 3.09 -22.28 -15.79
C ALA A 461 3.10 -22.99 -17.15
N GLU A 462 2.12 -23.89 -17.38
CA GLU A 462 1.96 -24.64 -18.64
C GLU A 462 1.88 -23.73 -19.86
N HIS A 463 1.02 -22.73 -19.79
CA HIS A 463 0.80 -21.81 -20.89
C HIS A 463 1.98 -20.86 -21.11
N ILE A 464 2.68 -20.51 -20.03
CA ILE A 464 3.82 -19.59 -20.08
C ILE A 464 5.04 -20.26 -20.72
N VAL A 465 5.34 -21.50 -20.34
CA VAL A 465 6.41 -22.31 -20.97
C VAL A 465 6.12 -22.51 -22.47
N LYS A 466 4.84 -22.63 -22.84
CA LYS A 466 4.42 -22.80 -24.24
C LYS A 466 4.57 -21.54 -25.10
N GLN A 467 4.48 -20.35 -24.52
CA GLN A 467 4.46 -19.10 -25.29
C GLN A 467 5.75 -18.29 -25.20
N LEU A 468 6.51 -18.40 -24.10
CA LEU A 468 7.76 -17.67 -23.94
C LEU A 468 8.90 -18.35 -24.69
N SER A 469 9.69 -17.56 -25.41
CA SER A 469 10.99 -18.02 -25.92
C SER A 469 11.93 -18.29 -24.75
N LEU A 470 12.37 -19.53 -24.58
CA LEU A 470 13.26 -19.94 -23.48
C LEU A 470 14.75 -19.88 -23.86
N ALA A 471 15.08 -19.45 -25.09
CA ALA A 471 16.44 -19.47 -25.62
C ALA A 471 17.46 -18.74 -24.76
N ASP A 472 17.07 -17.60 -24.17
CA ASP A 472 17.93 -16.75 -23.33
C ASP A 472 17.68 -16.90 -21.82
N LEU A 473 16.83 -17.86 -21.43
CA LEU A 473 16.52 -18.09 -20.02
C LEU A 473 17.74 -18.66 -19.31
N THR A 474 18.25 -17.97 -18.30
CA THR A 474 19.49 -18.36 -17.58
C THR A 474 19.21 -18.96 -16.21
N THR A 475 18.14 -18.51 -15.55
CA THR A 475 17.76 -18.98 -14.22
C THR A 475 16.28 -19.33 -14.22
N ILE A 476 15.90 -20.52 -13.74
CA ILE A 476 14.50 -20.90 -13.58
C ILE A 476 14.21 -21.40 -12.16
N ARG A 477 13.09 -20.96 -11.59
CA ARG A 477 12.56 -21.35 -10.28
C ARG A 477 11.11 -21.79 -10.46
N PHE A 478 10.76 -22.94 -9.89
CA PHE A 478 9.41 -23.48 -9.95
C PHE A 478 8.84 -23.67 -8.55
N SER A 479 7.65 -23.18 -8.27
CA SER A 479 6.91 -23.63 -7.07
C SER A 479 6.62 -25.14 -7.15
N PRO A 480 6.44 -25.85 -6.01
CA PRO A 480 6.04 -27.25 -6.04
C PRO A 480 4.79 -27.52 -6.87
N THR A 481 3.83 -26.59 -6.88
CA THR A 481 2.60 -26.73 -7.66
C THR A 481 2.85 -26.56 -9.17
N SER A 482 3.73 -25.64 -9.55
CA SER A 482 4.19 -25.47 -10.94
C SER A 482 4.95 -26.69 -11.45
N VAL A 483 5.77 -27.31 -10.60
CA VAL A 483 6.45 -28.57 -10.95
C VAL A 483 5.43 -29.68 -11.26
N ARG A 484 4.45 -29.89 -10.38
CA ARG A 484 3.43 -30.96 -10.57
C ARG A 484 2.61 -30.79 -11.84
N ALA A 485 2.33 -29.55 -12.25
CA ALA A 485 1.58 -29.29 -13.47
C ALA A 485 2.44 -29.46 -14.73
N LEU A 486 3.66 -28.93 -14.73
CA LEU A 486 4.53 -28.98 -15.90
C LEU A 486 5.10 -30.37 -16.18
N PHE A 487 5.46 -31.10 -15.13
CA PHE A 487 6.21 -32.35 -15.19
C PHE A 487 5.31 -33.55 -14.89
N VAL A 488 4.11 -33.57 -15.48
CA VAL A 488 3.32 -34.81 -15.57
C VAL A 488 4.00 -35.73 -16.58
N LYS A 489 3.93 -37.05 -16.33
CA LYS A 489 4.43 -38.05 -17.28
C LYS A 489 3.79 -37.81 -18.66
N ASP A 490 4.62 -37.82 -19.70
CA ASP A 490 4.22 -37.57 -21.10
C ASP A 490 3.69 -36.16 -21.37
N SER A 491 4.02 -35.20 -20.50
CA SER A 491 3.73 -33.78 -20.71
C SER A 491 4.37 -33.25 -21.99
N PRO A 492 3.60 -32.61 -22.90
CA PRO A 492 4.15 -32.03 -24.13
C PRO A 492 5.09 -30.85 -23.85
N TYR A 493 5.03 -30.27 -22.64
CA TYR A 493 5.87 -29.14 -22.23
C TYR A 493 7.33 -29.54 -21.99
N ASN A 494 7.60 -30.84 -21.77
CA ASN A 494 8.97 -31.35 -21.65
C ASN A 494 9.79 -31.04 -22.90
N ILE A 495 9.19 -31.14 -24.09
CA ILE A 495 9.85 -30.82 -25.37
C ILE A 495 10.23 -29.34 -25.44
N GLN A 496 9.33 -28.44 -25.01
CA GLN A 496 9.59 -26.99 -25.04
C GLN A 496 10.68 -26.58 -24.06
N LEU A 497 10.76 -27.24 -22.89
CA LEU A 497 11.84 -26.99 -21.94
C LEU A 497 13.22 -27.44 -22.46
N HIS A 498 13.30 -28.30 -23.47
CA HIS A 498 14.57 -28.61 -24.14
C HIS A 498 15.12 -27.42 -24.96
N ASP A 499 14.25 -26.49 -25.39
CA ASP A 499 14.67 -25.26 -26.07
C ASP A 499 15.36 -24.28 -25.10
N ALA A 500 15.18 -24.46 -23.79
CA ALA A 500 15.79 -23.66 -22.72
C ALA A 500 17.27 -24.01 -22.47
N CYS A 501 18.06 -24.12 -23.55
CA CYS A 501 19.43 -24.59 -23.50
C CYS A 501 20.40 -23.66 -22.75
N SER A 502 20.03 -22.40 -22.53
CA SER A 502 20.83 -21.39 -21.82
C SER A 502 20.69 -21.42 -20.30
N ILE A 503 19.81 -22.26 -19.74
CA ILE A 503 19.63 -22.33 -18.29
C ILE A 503 20.93 -22.80 -17.63
N ARG A 504 21.44 -21.95 -16.73
CA ARG A 504 22.63 -22.18 -15.90
C ARG A 504 22.27 -22.48 -14.46
N ASN A 505 21.17 -21.91 -13.96
CA ASN A 505 20.77 -22.01 -12.57
C ASN A 505 19.35 -22.55 -12.45
N LEU A 506 19.17 -23.61 -11.67
CA LEU A 506 17.87 -24.21 -11.38
C LEU A 506 17.58 -24.14 -9.89
N VAL A 507 16.45 -23.55 -9.51
CA VAL A 507 16.03 -23.46 -8.10
C VAL A 507 14.84 -24.40 -7.86
N LEU A 508 15.04 -25.37 -6.96
CA LEU A 508 14.07 -26.39 -6.60
C LEU A 508 13.62 -26.23 -5.14
N TRP A 509 12.34 -26.47 -4.89
CA TRP A 509 11.76 -26.43 -3.55
C TRP A 509 11.55 -27.86 -3.03
N LEU A 510 12.11 -28.17 -1.86
CA LEU A 510 11.96 -29.47 -1.22
C LEU A 510 10.73 -29.49 -0.30
N PRO A 511 9.93 -30.59 -0.30
CA PRO A 511 10.08 -31.77 -1.18
C PRO A 511 9.67 -31.46 -2.63
N THR A 512 10.53 -31.82 -3.60
CA THR A 512 10.28 -31.65 -5.04
C THR A 512 9.66 -32.92 -5.64
N ASP A 513 8.94 -32.78 -6.75
CA ASP A 513 8.48 -33.91 -7.54
C ASP A 513 9.66 -34.75 -8.07
N LEU A 514 9.62 -36.07 -7.83
CA LEU A 514 10.65 -37.00 -8.27
C LEU A 514 10.73 -37.12 -9.79
N HIS A 515 9.66 -36.78 -10.52
CA HIS A 515 9.65 -36.81 -11.99
C HIS A 515 10.59 -35.77 -12.58
N LEU A 516 10.55 -34.52 -12.09
CA LEU A 516 11.49 -33.48 -12.50
C LEU A 516 12.93 -33.90 -12.23
N ILE A 517 13.20 -34.46 -11.05
CA ILE A 517 14.54 -34.95 -10.70
C ILE A 517 14.99 -36.06 -11.66
N GLY A 518 14.09 -37.00 -11.99
CA GLY A 518 14.34 -38.01 -13.01
C GLY A 518 14.72 -37.39 -14.36
N LEU A 519 13.94 -36.42 -14.84
CA LEU A 519 14.17 -35.73 -16.12
C LEU A 519 15.52 -34.98 -16.16
N LEU A 520 16.05 -34.52 -15.03
CA LEU A 520 17.39 -33.94 -15.00
C LEU A 520 18.50 -34.97 -15.30
N GLY A 521 18.28 -36.24 -14.94
CA GLY A 521 19.23 -37.34 -15.14
C GLY A 521 18.98 -38.18 -16.40
N HIS A 522 17.77 -38.11 -16.96
CA HIS A 522 17.37 -38.87 -18.14
C HIS A 522 17.65 -38.11 -19.45
N ALA A 523 17.95 -38.88 -20.48
CA ALA A 523 17.98 -38.45 -21.86
C ALA A 523 16.70 -38.90 -22.55
N LEU A 524 16.04 -37.99 -23.24
CA LEU A 524 14.86 -38.31 -24.04
C LEU A 524 15.03 -37.80 -25.47
N VAL A 525 14.52 -38.62 -26.39
CA VAL A 525 14.25 -38.41 -27.82
C VAL A 525 15.37 -38.91 -28.79
N ASP A 526 15.00 -39.93 -29.57
CA ASP A 526 15.66 -40.40 -30.81
C ASP A 526 17.10 -40.92 -30.74
N GLY A 527 17.50 -41.48 -29.60
CA GLY A 527 18.84 -42.08 -29.43
C GLY A 527 19.97 -41.06 -29.27
N VAL A 528 19.66 -39.76 -29.30
CA VAL A 528 20.60 -38.68 -28.97
C VAL A 528 20.37 -38.24 -27.52
N VAL A 529 21.33 -38.56 -26.66
CA VAL A 529 21.25 -38.34 -25.22
C VAL A 529 21.48 -36.86 -24.90
N THR A 530 20.42 -36.06 -24.89
CA THR A 530 20.50 -34.66 -24.41
C THR A 530 19.70 -34.51 -23.12
N PRO A 531 20.36 -34.22 -21.98
CA PRO A 531 19.64 -34.03 -20.74
C PRO A 531 18.91 -32.67 -20.74
N LEU A 532 17.88 -32.55 -19.90
CA LEU A 532 17.20 -31.28 -19.69
C LEU A 532 18.19 -30.21 -19.17
N PHE A 533 18.20 -29.02 -19.77
CA PHE A 533 19.13 -27.91 -19.44
C PHE A 533 20.61 -28.34 -19.56
N PRO A 534 21.14 -28.57 -20.77
CA PRO A 534 22.51 -29.06 -20.97
C PRO A 534 23.58 -28.11 -20.41
N ARG A 535 23.32 -26.81 -20.30
CA ARG A 535 24.27 -25.81 -19.76
C ARG A 535 24.12 -25.55 -18.25
N MET A 536 23.30 -26.32 -17.54
CA MET A 536 23.07 -26.13 -16.10
C MET A 536 24.37 -26.28 -15.30
N GLN A 537 24.74 -25.23 -14.58
CA GLN A 537 25.97 -25.12 -13.78
C GLN A 537 25.69 -25.24 -12.30
N SER A 538 24.53 -24.75 -11.84
CA SER A 538 24.15 -24.74 -10.44
C SER A 538 22.72 -25.20 -10.20
N ILE A 539 22.51 -25.82 -9.04
CA ILE A 539 21.18 -26.12 -8.50
C ILE A 539 21.10 -25.52 -7.10
N ALA A 540 20.01 -24.83 -6.78
CA ALA A 540 19.71 -24.37 -5.44
C ALA A 540 18.51 -25.12 -4.86
N LEU A 541 18.66 -25.67 -3.65
CA LEU A 541 17.62 -26.39 -2.92
C LEU A 541 17.10 -25.50 -1.80
N GLN A 542 15.82 -25.15 -1.87
CA GLN A 542 15.15 -24.26 -0.94
C GLN A 542 14.04 -24.98 -0.16
N GLN A 543 13.78 -24.56 1.08
CA GLN A 543 12.72 -25.16 1.88
C GLN A 543 11.34 -24.62 1.49
N TYR A 544 10.39 -25.52 1.21
CA TYR A 544 9.00 -25.14 1.07
C TYR A 544 8.38 -24.84 2.44
N PHE A 545 7.90 -23.61 2.62
CA PHE A 545 7.29 -23.15 3.87
C PHE A 545 5.87 -23.70 4.01
N LYS A 546 5.72 -24.93 4.51
CA LYS A 546 4.43 -25.41 5.01
C LYS A 546 4.66 -26.42 6.12
N GLY A 547 4.09 -26.16 7.30
CA GLY A 547 4.33 -26.87 8.57
C GLY A 547 3.82 -28.31 8.64
N SER A 548 3.97 -29.11 7.58
CA SER A 548 3.70 -30.55 7.62
C SER A 548 4.99 -31.35 7.79
N SER A 549 4.97 -32.29 8.72
CA SER A 549 6.06 -33.11 9.27
C SER A 549 6.64 -34.18 8.31
N GLY A 550 6.73 -33.89 7.00
CA GLY A 550 7.09 -34.84 5.96
C GLY A 550 8.58 -35.11 5.76
N GLY A 551 9.37 -35.32 6.82
CA GLY A 551 10.84 -35.50 6.73
C GLY A 551 11.29 -36.61 5.77
N SER A 552 10.53 -37.72 5.66
CA SER A 552 10.87 -38.85 4.77
C SER A 552 10.88 -38.50 3.28
N ASN A 553 10.21 -37.43 2.87
CA ASN A 553 10.18 -37.03 1.46
C ASN A 553 11.44 -36.25 1.05
N VAL A 554 12.15 -35.63 2.00
CA VAL A 554 13.37 -34.87 1.72
C VAL A 554 14.51 -35.82 1.35
N ASP A 555 14.75 -36.86 2.15
CA ASP A 555 15.82 -37.85 1.90
C ASP A 555 15.67 -38.54 0.55
N ASN A 556 14.44 -38.90 0.18
CA ASN A 556 14.13 -39.51 -1.11
C ASN A 556 14.42 -38.55 -2.28
N ALA A 557 14.02 -37.29 -2.17
CA ALA A 557 14.28 -36.27 -3.18
C ALA A 557 15.79 -35.97 -3.32
N VAL A 558 16.51 -35.84 -2.20
CA VAL A 558 17.96 -35.61 -2.17
C VAL A 558 18.72 -36.80 -2.78
N SER A 559 18.32 -38.02 -2.44
CA SER A 559 18.92 -39.25 -2.99
C SER A 559 18.67 -39.38 -4.49
N ALA A 560 17.44 -39.10 -4.93
CA ALA A 560 17.09 -39.08 -6.35
C ALA A 560 17.90 -38.00 -7.11
N LEU A 561 18.09 -36.83 -6.51
CA LEU A 561 18.86 -35.74 -7.10
C LEU A 561 20.34 -36.14 -7.24
N ALA A 562 20.93 -36.76 -6.22
CA ALA A 562 22.29 -37.26 -6.31
C ALA A 562 22.47 -38.30 -7.43
N ALA A 563 21.50 -39.22 -7.59
CA ALA A 563 21.49 -40.18 -8.68
C ALA A 563 21.39 -39.49 -10.05
N ALA A 564 20.50 -38.51 -10.21
CA ALA A 564 20.34 -37.74 -11.43
C ALA A 564 21.62 -36.96 -11.79
N LEU A 565 22.24 -36.28 -10.81
CA LEU A 565 23.49 -35.54 -11.01
C LEU A 565 24.67 -36.46 -11.36
N THR A 566 24.71 -37.66 -10.79
CA THR A 566 25.69 -38.69 -11.15
C THR A 566 25.48 -39.16 -12.60
N ALA A 567 24.24 -39.39 -13.01
CA ALA A 567 23.91 -39.76 -14.39
C ALA A 567 24.34 -38.65 -15.38
N ARG A 568 23.99 -37.39 -15.10
CA ARG A 568 24.42 -36.22 -15.88
C ARG A 568 25.93 -36.11 -16.06
N ARG A 569 26.69 -36.35 -15.00
CA ARG A 569 28.15 -36.33 -15.05
C ARG A 569 28.70 -37.40 -16.00
N LYS A 570 28.13 -38.61 -15.97
CA LYS A 570 28.56 -39.73 -16.84
C LYS A 570 28.35 -39.42 -18.33
N ILE A 571 27.31 -38.64 -18.66
CA ILE A 571 27.00 -38.23 -20.04
C ILE A 571 27.68 -36.91 -20.45
N GLY A 572 28.57 -36.35 -19.62
CA GLY A 572 29.36 -35.16 -19.99
C GLY A 572 28.71 -33.80 -19.68
N PHE A 573 27.61 -33.77 -18.90
CA PHE A 573 26.90 -32.53 -18.53
C PHE A 573 26.90 -32.28 -17.00
N PRO A 574 28.08 -32.15 -16.36
CA PRO A 574 28.17 -32.05 -14.90
C PRO A 574 27.63 -30.72 -14.37
N VAL A 575 26.85 -30.79 -13.28
CA VAL A 575 26.54 -29.63 -12.44
C VAL A 575 27.72 -29.40 -11.50
N ARG A 576 28.14 -28.14 -11.34
CA ARG A 576 29.37 -27.78 -10.60
C ARG A 576 29.09 -27.30 -9.18
N LYS A 577 27.97 -26.58 -9.00
CA LYS A 577 27.60 -25.97 -7.72
C LYS A 577 26.25 -26.49 -7.23
N LEU A 578 26.16 -26.77 -5.94
CA LEU A 578 24.93 -27.11 -5.25
C LEU A 578 24.76 -26.18 -4.06
N PHE A 579 23.75 -25.32 -4.12
CA PHE A 579 23.37 -24.46 -3.00
C PHE A 579 22.29 -25.16 -2.19
N ILE A 580 22.47 -25.25 -0.88
CA ILE A 580 21.53 -25.91 0.02
C ILE A 580 21.13 -24.93 1.11
N ASP A 581 19.84 -24.73 1.31
CA ASP A 581 19.31 -23.99 2.45
C ASP A 581 19.91 -24.54 3.77
N LYS A 582 20.46 -23.67 4.62
CA LYS A 582 21.12 -24.05 5.89
C LYS A 582 20.24 -24.94 6.78
N ARG A 583 18.92 -24.85 6.65
CA ARG A 583 17.96 -25.67 7.40
C ARG A 583 18.08 -27.17 7.06
N TYR A 584 18.50 -27.51 5.85
CA TYR A 584 18.72 -28.90 5.42
C TYR A 584 20.11 -29.45 5.74
N LYS A 585 20.97 -28.69 6.44
CA LYS A 585 22.35 -29.10 6.75
C LYS A 585 22.46 -30.43 7.50
N ARG A 586 21.44 -30.79 8.30
CA ARG A 586 21.42 -32.05 9.06
C ARG A 586 20.84 -33.23 8.28
N GLU A 587 20.03 -32.96 7.26
CA GLU A 587 19.26 -33.96 6.52
C GLU A 587 20.01 -34.42 5.26
N VAL A 588 20.86 -33.56 4.69
CA VAL A 588 21.59 -33.89 3.45
C VAL A 588 22.91 -34.63 3.73
N ALA A 589 22.97 -35.90 3.32
CA ALA A 589 24.21 -36.66 3.31
C ALA A 589 25.18 -36.15 2.22
N LEU A 590 26.13 -35.29 2.60
CA LEU A 590 27.11 -34.65 1.69
C LEU A 590 27.91 -35.63 0.84
N SER A 591 28.11 -36.87 1.32
CA SER A 591 28.80 -37.93 0.58
C SER A 591 28.14 -38.28 -0.75
N LEU A 592 26.83 -38.01 -0.90
CA LEU A 592 26.08 -38.26 -2.13
C LEU A 592 26.49 -37.32 -3.28
N PHE A 593 27.12 -36.19 -2.98
CA PHE A 593 27.46 -35.14 -3.95
C PHE A 593 28.97 -35.00 -4.14
N ALA A 594 29.71 -36.12 -4.12
CA ALA A 594 31.15 -36.13 -4.32
C ALA A 594 31.54 -35.41 -5.62
N ASN A 595 32.49 -34.47 -5.55
CA ASN A 595 33.01 -33.64 -6.64
C ASN A 595 32.13 -32.46 -7.08
N MET A 596 31.19 -32.01 -6.26
CA MET A 596 30.49 -30.73 -6.43
C MET A 596 30.89 -29.73 -5.34
N SER A 597 30.89 -28.43 -5.67
CA SER A 597 31.00 -27.37 -4.66
C SER A 597 29.66 -27.24 -3.96
N ILE A 598 29.62 -27.49 -2.66
CA ILE A 598 28.40 -27.41 -1.86
C ILE A 598 28.48 -26.19 -0.96
N GLU A 599 27.53 -25.27 -1.12
CA GLU A 599 27.46 -24.04 -0.34
C GLU A 599 26.13 -24.01 0.42
N PHE A 600 26.21 -23.73 1.72
CA PHE A 600 25.03 -23.61 2.56
C PHE A 600 24.61 -22.14 2.67
N ILE A 601 23.44 -21.81 2.14
CA ILE A 601 22.92 -20.43 2.08
C ILE A 601 21.83 -20.22 3.13
N ASP A 602 21.80 -19.04 3.77
CA ASP A 602 20.63 -18.60 4.52
C ASP A 602 19.66 -17.98 3.53
N VAL A 603 18.48 -18.57 3.40
CA VAL A 603 17.38 -18.01 2.60
C VAL A 603 16.48 -17.12 3.49
N GLU A 604 16.98 -16.72 4.67
CA GLU A 604 16.31 -15.79 5.57
C GLU A 604 16.45 -14.36 5.03
N ASN A 605 15.35 -13.83 4.44
CA ASN A 605 14.96 -12.40 4.38
C ASN A 605 14.21 -11.97 3.11
N ASP A 606 13.90 -12.87 2.17
CA ASP A 606 12.94 -12.54 1.09
C ASP A 606 11.46 -12.54 1.61
N GLN A 607 11.28 -12.19 2.90
CA GLN A 607 9.99 -12.06 3.60
C GLN A 607 9.17 -10.88 3.10
N ASP A 608 9.79 -9.91 2.41
CA ASP A 608 9.07 -8.82 1.73
C ASP A 608 8.13 -9.34 0.63
N ASN A 609 8.25 -10.61 0.21
CA ASN A 609 7.29 -11.28 -0.67
C ASN A 609 6.10 -11.96 0.03
N MET A 610 6.13 -12.10 1.35
CA MET A 610 5.02 -12.65 2.16
C MET A 610 4.11 -11.57 2.75
N SER A 611 4.58 -10.33 2.93
CA SER A 611 3.75 -9.23 3.46
C SER A 611 2.51 -8.95 2.59
N LEU A 612 2.58 -9.23 1.29
CA LEU A 612 1.48 -9.12 0.32
C LEU A 612 0.45 -10.26 0.38
N TYR A 613 0.70 -11.32 1.15
CA TYR A 613 -0.33 -12.32 1.45
C TYR A 613 -1.17 -11.94 2.68
N MET A 614 -0.63 -11.11 3.60
CA MET A 614 -1.39 -10.67 4.79
C MET A 614 -2.14 -9.34 4.61
N THR A 615 -1.77 -8.48 3.65
CA THR A 615 -2.54 -7.26 3.37
C THR A 615 -3.84 -7.49 2.59
N ALA A 616 -4.05 -8.66 1.98
CA ALA A 616 -5.32 -9.01 1.34
C ALA A 616 -6.38 -9.52 2.34
N GLU A 617 -5.97 -10.05 3.50
CA GLU A 617 -6.88 -10.47 4.57
C GLU A 617 -7.24 -9.33 5.55
N LEU A 618 -6.48 -8.21 5.55
CA LEU A 618 -6.79 -7.01 6.35
C LEU A 618 -7.67 -5.98 5.62
N LEU A 619 -8.21 -6.31 4.44
CA LEU A 619 -9.21 -5.52 3.72
C LEU A 619 -10.56 -6.26 3.59
N SER A 620 -10.77 -7.36 4.35
CA SER A 620 -12.03 -8.12 4.35
C SER A 620 -12.56 -8.48 5.75
N SER A 621 -12.17 -7.75 6.79
CA SER A 621 -12.80 -7.86 8.12
C SER A 621 -12.75 -6.53 8.88
N ASP A 622 -13.65 -5.63 8.49
CA ASP A 622 -14.33 -4.72 9.42
C ASP A 622 -15.83 -4.89 9.10
N ASP A 623 -16.38 -6.00 9.59
CA ASP A 623 -17.78 -6.13 9.97
C ASP A 623 -17.84 -6.15 11.50
#